data_AF-A0A3E1K7V1-F1
#
_entry.id   AF-A0A3E1K7V1-F1
#
_cell.length_a   1.000
_cell.length_b   1.000
_cell.length_c   1.000
_cell.angle_alpha   90.00
_cell.angle_beta   90.00
_cell.angle_gamma   90.00
#
_symmetry.space_group_name_H-M   'P 1'
#
loop_
_entity.id
_entity.type
_entity.pdbx_description
1 polymer ?
#
loop_
_entity_poly.entity_id
_entity_poly.type
_entity_poly.pdbx_seq_one_letter_code
_entity_poly.pdbx_strand_id
1 'polypeptide(L)'
;MIPVRVCVAILVVVSMSLAMAGWAGDRLEFEASEPELLPDPDWGPYLLSEEGYEDFAEGAQGQDYMVTLDAFPETPKPLLGYGFNFVYGGKNRSFAVFGSESEGYTLYADVDSDGSLADEAAWSLDSSEGRYAVDFETTDSGQAAGKPVAFPILSRFVIFPDGIDDSGRPAGVWHSETVRRGRVVVDGLSVPFELYGRAGRYDYPSQTIWFDLDADGEGGESRESPELFRNRDGYVNLGEQSYAFSVDPFGRHLELIPESERLPDRQALKEGHPAPDFQTTTIDDRSIRLADYKGKALLLYFWADWCGPCHSEAPRLAEIDSTWSDRGLQILGITTDEESTIEAFTSEHGQSWPQISEGFDGAVHRAYRVAAYPTKYLVDPHGDLLCGEQGPSFWTECWPKAEAVLPSGAD
;
A
#
# COMPACT_ATOMS: atom_id res chain seq x y z
N MET A 1 0.84 67.35 -42.47
CA MET A 1 1.65 66.35 -43.18
C MET A 1 1.89 65.19 -42.23
N ILE A 2 1.18 64.08 -42.42
CA ILE A 2 1.28 62.84 -41.64
C ILE A 2 1.39 61.72 -42.68
N PRO A 3 2.46 60.89 -42.68
CA PRO A 3 2.56 59.80 -43.62
C PRO A 3 1.87 58.55 -43.07
N VAL A 4 0.98 58.01 -43.88
CA VAL A 4 0.33 56.70 -43.73
C VAL A 4 1.34 55.61 -44.09
N ARG A 5 1.43 54.53 -43.30
CA ARG A 5 2.05 53.26 -43.73
C ARG A 5 1.12 52.09 -43.46
N VAL A 6 1.09 51.25 -44.49
CA VAL A 6 0.23 50.11 -44.80
C VAL A 6 0.59 48.89 -43.93
N CYS A 7 -0.42 48.17 -43.44
CA CYS A 7 -0.27 46.79 -42.96
C CYS A 7 -0.94 45.84 -43.95
N VAL A 8 -0.15 44.92 -44.49
CA VAL A 8 -0.55 43.91 -45.48
C VAL A 8 -1.06 42.67 -44.72
N ALA A 9 -2.27 42.24 -45.03
CA ALA A 9 -2.81 40.95 -44.61
C ALA A 9 -2.36 39.87 -45.60
N ILE A 10 -1.69 38.82 -45.10
CA ILE A 10 -1.38 37.62 -45.88
C ILE A 10 -2.22 36.47 -45.29
N LEU A 11 -3.14 36.01 -46.12
CA LEU A 11 -3.95 34.81 -45.99
C LEU A 11 -3.07 33.60 -46.39
N VAL A 12 -2.92 32.59 -45.53
CA VAL A 12 -2.41 31.27 -45.94
C VAL A 12 -3.44 30.20 -45.57
N VAL A 13 -3.85 29.49 -46.60
CA VAL A 13 -4.78 28.37 -46.64
C VAL A 13 -4.14 27.14 -46.00
N VAL A 14 -4.85 26.46 -45.09
CA VAL A 14 -4.58 25.05 -44.77
C VAL A 14 -5.89 24.27 -44.86
N SER A 15 -5.80 23.18 -45.60
CA SER A 15 -6.85 22.33 -46.15
C SER A 15 -7.73 21.63 -45.11
N MET A 16 -9.03 21.55 -45.41
CA MET A 16 -9.96 20.57 -44.86
C MET A 16 -9.54 19.15 -45.27
N SER A 17 -9.42 18.26 -44.29
CA SER A 17 -9.57 16.81 -44.47
C SER A 17 -10.73 16.35 -43.59
N LEU A 18 -11.72 15.73 -44.22
CA LEU A 18 -12.90 15.15 -43.59
C LEU A 18 -12.53 13.87 -42.82
N ALA A 19 -13.01 13.82 -41.57
CA ALA A 19 -13.45 12.69 -40.76
C ALA A 19 -12.95 11.25 -41.05
N MET A 20 -12.24 10.70 -40.07
CA MET A 20 -12.48 9.36 -39.54
C MET A 20 -12.80 9.54 -38.05
N ALA A 21 -14.03 9.18 -37.65
CA ALA A 21 -14.49 9.24 -36.27
C ALA A 21 -14.00 8.01 -35.48
N GLY A 22 -13.54 8.25 -34.25
CA GLY A 22 -13.12 7.22 -33.29
C GLY A 22 -12.76 7.83 -31.94
N TRP A 23 -13.77 8.33 -31.21
CA TRP A 23 -13.84 8.60 -29.77
C TRP A 23 -12.58 9.12 -29.05
N ALA A 24 -12.44 10.45 -28.97
CA ALA A 24 -11.73 11.11 -27.88
C ALA A 24 -12.81 11.70 -26.95
N GLY A 25 -13.15 11.00 -25.86
CA GLY A 25 -14.17 11.39 -24.90
C GLY A 25 -13.54 11.85 -23.57
N ASP A 26 -13.63 13.15 -23.32
CA ASP A 26 -13.60 13.93 -22.08
C ASP A 26 -13.12 13.24 -20.79
N ARG A 27 -11.80 13.30 -20.55
CA ARG A 27 -11.19 13.13 -19.23
C ARG A 27 -11.77 14.15 -18.23
N LEU A 28 -12.14 13.68 -17.05
CA LEU A 28 -12.55 14.52 -15.91
C LEU A 28 -11.40 14.63 -14.91
N GLU A 29 -11.27 15.78 -14.26
CA GLU A 29 -10.18 16.06 -13.32
C GLU A 29 -10.76 16.74 -12.07
N PHE A 30 -10.46 16.20 -10.89
CA PHE A 30 -10.98 16.67 -9.62
C PHE A 30 -9.83 17.07 -8.70
N GLU A 31 -9.85 18.32 -8.26
CA GLU A 31 -8.85 18.86 -7.33
C GLU A 31 -9.04 18.28 -5.92
N ALA A 32 -7.93 17.93 -5.28
CA ALA A 32 -7.89 17.50 -3.89
C ALA A 32 -7.34 18.63 -3.00
N SER A 33 -7.66 18.57 -1.71
CA SER A 33 -7.17 19.52 -0.71
C SER A 33 -5.64 19.52 -0.60
N GLU A 34 -5.11 20.52 0.12
CA GLU A 34 -3.76 20.41 0.67
C GLU A 34 -3.61 19.14 1.54
N PRO A 35 -2.39 18.59 1.63
CA PRO A 35 -2.18 17.36 2.38
C PRO A 35 -2.29 17.65 3.86
N GLU A 36 -2.91 16.72 4.57
CA GLU A 36 -2.96 16.68 6.02
C GLU A 36 -2.14 15.49 6.50
N LEU A 37 -1.27 15.69 7.48
CA LEU A 37 -0.55 14.60 8.13
C LEU A 37 -1.56 13.76 8.92
N LEU A 38 -1.53 12.44 8.74
CA LEU A 38 -2.40 11.56 9.51
C LEU A 38 -2.02 11.60 11.01
N PRO A 39 -2.98 11.29 11.90
CA PRO A 39 -2.74 11.28 13.35
C PRO A 39 -1.60 10.34 13.75
N ASP A 40 -1.18 10.44 15.01
CA ASP A 40 -0.06 9.67 15.55
C ASP A 40 -0.09 8.20 15.13
N PRO A 41 1.05 7.66 14.66
CA PRO A 41 1.12 6.26 14.29
C PRO A 41 0.92 5.38 15.53
N ASP A 42 0.49 4.14 15.29
CA ASP A 42 0.70 3.07 16.26
C ASP A 42 2.22 2.90 16.53
N TRP A 43 2.54 2.34 17.69
CA TRP A 43 3.93 2.03 18.05
C TRP A 43 4.59 1.17 16.96
N GLY A 44 5.85 1.46 16.64
CA GLY A 44 6.58 0.79 15.56
C GLY A 44 8.08 0.67 15.88
N PRO A 45 8.73 -0.41 15.44
CA PRO A 45 10.10 -0.74 15.85
C PRO A 45 11.13 -0.05 14.93
N TYR A 46 11.47 1.22 15.18
CA TYR A 46 12.39 1.94 14.28
C TYR A 46 13.55 2.68 14.93
N LEU A 47 13.90 2.34 16.17
CA LEU A 47 15.19 2.74 16.73
C LEU A 47 16.15 1.55 16.81
N LEU A 48 17.07 1.49 15.86
CA LEU A 48 18.15 0.53 15.85
C LEU A 48 19.09 0.78 17.03
N SER A 49 19.66 -0.30 17.56
CA SER A 49 20.87 -0.23 18.39
C SER A 49 22.06 0.20 17.53
N GLU A 50 23.19 0.47 18.18
CA GLU A 50 24.46 0.71 17.48
C GLU A 50 24.84 -0.48 16.60
N GLU A 51 24.87 -1.69 17.16
CA GLU A 51 25.10 -2.93 16.42
C GLU A 51 24.11 -3.10 15.25
N GLY A 52 22.81 -2.89 15.49
CA GLY A 52 21.81 -3.02 14.44
C GLY A 52 21.96 -1.97 13.33
N TYR A 53 22.44 -0.77 13.67
CA TYR A 53 22.73 0.27 12.69
C TYR A 53 24.02 -0.02 11.91
N GLU A 54 25.05 -0.56 12.55
CA GLU A 54 26.29 -0.99 11.89
C GLU A 54 26.04 -2.12 10.88
N ASP A 55 25.29 -3.15 11.28
CA ASP A 55 24.89 -4.27 10.41
C ASP A 55 24.11 -3.76 9.19
N PHE A 56 23.17 -2.84 9.43
CA PHE A 56 22.40 -2.21 8.37
C PHE A 56 23.27 -1.34 7.46
N ALA A 57 24.18 -0.54 8.03
CA ALA A 57 25.07 0.35 7.30
C ALA A 57 26.04 -0.44 6.41
N GLU A 58 26.55 -1.58 6.87
CA GLU A 58 27.36 -2.50 6.06
C GLU A 58 26.58 -2.98 4.83
N GLY A 59 25.33 -3.40 5.02
CA GLY A 59 24.44 -3.82 3.92
C GLY A 59 24.08 -2.68 2.94
N ALA A 60 24.06 -1.43 3.42
CA ALA A 60 23.74 -0.24 2.62
C ALA A 60 24.95 0.35 1.88
N GLN A 61 26.17 -0.15 2.09
CA GLN A 61 27.37 0.39 1.45
C GLN A 61 27.26 0.39 -0.08
N GLY A 62 27.47 1.56 -0.69
CA GLY A 62 27.41 1.76 -2.14
C GLY A 62 26.00 1.93 -2.72
N GLN A 63 24.96 2.03 -1.87
CA GLN A 63 23.60 2.33 -2.31
C GLN A 63 23.37 3.85 -2.38
N ASP A 64 23.17 4.39 -3.59
CA ASP A 64 23.01 5.83 -3.81
C ASP A 64 21.75 6.45 -3.17
N TYR A 65 20.79 5.62 -2.75
CA TYR A 65 19.56 6.06 -2.11
C TYR A 65 19.72 6.37 -0.62
N MET A 66 20.89 6.08 -0.03
CA MET A 66 21.14 6.17 1.40
C MET A 66 22.53 6.73 1.72
N VAL A 67 22.60 7.54 2.77
CA VAL A 67 23.86 8.00 3.35
C VAL A 67 23.94 7.54 4.81
N THR A 68 25.03 6.85 5.13
CA THR A 68 25.29 6.33 6.47
C THR A 68 26.04 7.36 7.30
N LEU A 69 25.63 7.49 8.56
CA LEU A 69 26.27 8.32 9.56
C LEU A 69 27.65 7.80 9.96
N ASP A 70 28.66 8.67 9.86
CA ASP A 70 30.05 8.45 10.24
C ASP A 70 30.53 9.45 11.31
N ALA A 71 29.76 10.53 11.58
CA ALA A 71 30.06 11.51 12.61
C ALA A 71 28.80 11.93 13.40
N PHE A 72 28.98 12.20 14.70
CA PHE A 72 27.90 12.46 15.66
C PHE A 72 28.10 13.79 16.41
N PRO A 73 27.01 14.41 16.90
CA PRO A 73 27.09 15.66 17.66
C PRO A 73 27.80 15.48 19.00
N GLU A 74 28.57 16.50 19.40
CA GLU A 74 29.10 16.60 20.76
C GLU A 74 27.98 16.99 21.73
N THR A 75 27.30 16.00 22.34
CA THR A 75 26.20 16.21 23.28
C THR A 75 26.39 15.40 24.56
N PRO A 76 26.02 15.93 25.74
CA PRO A 76 26.04 15.16 26.99
C PRO A 76 24.89 14.15 27.08
N LYS A 77 23.87 14.28 26.23
CA LYS A 77 22.72 13.38 26.21
C LYS A 77 23.14 11.99 25.68
N PRO A 78 22.71 10.89 26.33
CA PRO A 78 23.03 9.55 25.83
C PRO A 78 22.34 9.30 24.50
N LEU A 79 22.99 8.55 23.62
CA LEU A 79 22.38 8.04 22.40
C LEU A 79 21.26 7.05 22.77
N LEU A 80 20.06 7.29 22.26
CA LEU A 80 18.91 6.39 22.41
C LEU A 80 18.90 5.32 21.31
N GLY A 81 19.16 5.74 20.07
CA GLY A 81 19.19 4.86 18.92
C GLY A 81 19.23 5.60 17.59
N TYR A 82 19.27 4.81 16.53
CA TYR A 82 19.40 5.26 15.15
C TYR A 82 18.14 4.94 14.37
N GLY A 83 17.91 5.68 13.29
CA GLY A 83 16.91 5.30 12.34
C GLY A 83 17.23 5.75 10.93
N PHE A 84 16.38 5.28 10.05
CA PHE A 84 16.37 5.56 8.64
C PHE A 84 14.91 5.63 8.17
N ASN A 85 14.67 6.06 6.94
CA ASN A 85 13.38 6.35 6.32
C ASN A 85 12.86 7.78 6.52
N PHE A 86 13.72 8.71 6.95
CA PHE A 86 13.41 10.13 6.77
C PHE A 86 13.68 10.51 5.32
N VAL A 87 12.63 10.70 4.52
CA VAL A 87 12.79 11.11 3.12
C VAL A 87 12.90 12.63 3.03
N TYR A 88 14.03 13.11 2.51
CA TYR A 88 14.27 14.53 2.26
C TYR A 88 15.07 14.71 0.97
N GLY A 89 14.63 15.61 0.08
CA GLY A 89 15.29 15.84 -1.22
C GLY A 89 15.34 14.59 -2.09
N GLY A 90 14.27 13.78 -2.07
CA GLY A 90 14.16 12.53 -2.81
C GLY A 90 15.05 11.38 -2.33
N LYS A 91 15.74 11.52 -1.19
CA LYS A 91 16.68 10.53 -0.66
C LYS A 91 16.29 10.09 0.74
N ASN A 92 16.65 8.86 1.10
CA ASN A 92 16.49 8.34 2.44
C ASN A 92 17.64 8.86 3.32
N ARG A 93 17.30 9.53 4.42
CA ARG A 93 18.23 10.12 5.37
C ARG A 93 18.31 9.27 6.63
N SER A 94 19.53 9.11 7.11
CA SER A 94 19.79 8.54 8.43
C SER A 94 19.57 9.61 9.50
N PHE A 95 19.16 9.18 10.69
CA PHE A 95 18.95 10.05 11.83
C PHE A 95 19.35 9.34 13.12
N ALA A 96 19.61 10.12 14.16
CA ALA A 96 19.90 9.62 15.49
C ALA A 96 19.15 10.43 16.55
N VAL A 97 18.77 9.74 17.62
CA VAL A 97 18.04 10.32 18.74
C VAL A 97 18.91 10.25 19.99
N PHE A 98 19.01 11.37 20.70
CA PHE A 98 19.75 11.47 21.95
C PHE A 98 18.84 11.96 23.07
N GLY A 99 18.95 11.38 24.25
CA GLY A 99 18.27 11.84 25.46
C GLY A 99 17.61 10.73 26.26
N SER A 100 16.86 11.17 27.26
CA SER A 100 16.10 10.35 28.19
C SER A 100 14.83 11.10 28.59
N GLU A 101 13.87 10.43 29.23
CA GLU A 101 12.69 11.10 29.79
C GLU A 101 13.05 12.26 30.73
N SER A 102 14.16 12.13 31.48
CA SER A 102 14.58 13.16 32.44
C SER A 102 15.25 14.38 31.80
N GLU A 103 15.81 14.23 30.60
CA GLU A 103 16.59 15.26 29.90
C GLU A 103 15.90 15.78 28.63
N GLY A 104 14.77 15.16 28.26
CA GLY A 104 14.09 15.32 26.98
C GLY A 104 14.89 14.71 25.82
N TYR A 105 14.19 14.44 24.73
CA TYR A 105 14.79 13.86 23.53
C TYR A 105 15.14 14.92 22.49
N THR A 106 16.19 14.64 21.73
CA THR A 106 16.67 15.48 20.64
C THR A 106 16.95 14.59 19.43
N LEU A 107 16.34 14.94 18.30
CA LEU A 107 16.52 14.29 17.01
C LEU A 107 17.52 15.08 16.17
N TYR A 108 18.46 14.36 15.56
CA TYR A 108 19.40 14.85 14.57
C TYR A 108 19.19 14.04 13.30
N ALA A 109 19.13 14.70 12.15
CA ALA A 109 18.96 14.04 10.87
C ALA A 109 19.95 14.60 9.86
N ASP A 110 20.50 13.72 9.03
CA ASP A 110 21.48 14.05 7.98
C ASP A 110 20.74 14.60 6.74
N VAL A 111 20.38 15.87 6.82
CA VAL A 111 19.55 16.55 5.81
C VAL A 111 20.35 16.82 4.54
N ASP A 112 21.62 17.21 4.71
CA ASP A 112 22.51 17.54 3.60
C ASP A 112 23.19 16.31 2.96
N SER A 113 23.15 15.16 3.64
CA SER A 113 23.66 13.87 3.20
C SER A 113 25.15 13.78 2.97
N ASP A 114 25.90 14.32 3.92
CA ASP A 114 27.33 14.13 4.05
C ASP A 114 27.71 13.03 5.07
N GLY A 115 26.73 12.48 5.78
CA GLY A 115 26.93 11.43 6.80
C GLY A 115 27.40 11.98 8.15
N SER A 116 27.37 13.29 8.36
CA SER A 116 27.71 13.95 9.62
C SER A 116 26.45 14.48 10.28
N LEU A 117 26.26 14.13 11.56
CA LEU A 117 25.30 14.81 12.43
C LEU A 117 25.98 15.88 13.30
N ALA A 118 27.29 16.09 13.15
CA ALA A 118 28.06 16.98 14.03
C ALA A 118 27.73 18.46 13.83
N ASP A 119 27.31 18.82 12.63
CA ASP A 119 26.97 20.17 12.16
C ASP A 119 25.50 20.32 11.77
N GLU A 120 24.71 19.27 11.98
CA GLU A 120 23.30 19.23 11.60
C GLU A 120 22.37 19.97 12.56
N ALA A 121 21.22 20.34 12.03
CA ALA A 121 20.14 20.91 12.83
C ALA A 121 19.63 19.86 13.85
N ALA A 122 19.39 20.33 15.07
CA ALA A 122 18.87 19.52 16.16
C ALA A 122 17.44 19.96 16.49
N TRP A 123 16.52 19.00 16.55
CA TRP A 123 15.14 19.25 16.94
C TRP A 123 14.88 18.69 18.32
N SER A 124 14.45 19.55 19.24
CA SER A 124 13.90 19.09 20.53
C SER A 124 12.50 18.57 20.30
N LEU A 125 12.18 17.44 20.92
CA LEU A 125 10.85 16.86 20.81
C LEU A 125 9.95 17.40 21.92
N ASP A 126 8.75 17.82 21.53
CA ASP A 126 7.75 18.32 22.44
C ASP A 126 7.03 17.13 23.11
N SER A 127 6.87 17.20 24.43
CA SER A 127 6.12 16.18 25.17
C SER A 127 4.62 16.46 25.08
N SER A 128 3.84 15.50 24.59
CA SER A 128 2.38 15.55 24.58
C SER A 128 1.81 14.15 24.81
N GLU A 129 0.79 14.04 25.67
CA GLU A 129 0.02 12.80 25.87
C GLU A 129 0.87 11.54 26.18
N GLY A 130 1.98 11.69 26.90
CA GLY A 130 2.88 10.58 27.25
C GLY A 130 3.86 10.17 26.15
N ARG A 131 3.94 10.95 25.07
CA ARG A 131 4.86 10.76 23.93
C ARG A 131 5.71 12.01 23.74
N TYR A 132 6.77 11.86 22.95
CA TYR A 132 7.61 12.99 22.52
C TYR A 132 7.59 13.05 20.99
N ALA A 133 7.26 14.20 20.41
CA ALA A 133 7.11 14.31 18.97
C ALA A 133 7.71 15.59 18.40
N VAL A 134 8.02 15.56 17.11
CA VAL A 134 8.34 16.74 16.31
C VAL A 134 7.77 16.58 14.90
N ASP A 135 7.17 17.65 14.40
CA ASP A 135 6.63 17.74 13.05
C ASP A 135 7.62 18.41 12.11
N PHE A 136 7.72 17.87 10.91
CA PHE A 136 8.54 18.38 9.83
C PHE A 136 7.63 18.73 8.66
N GLU A 137 7.72 19.99 8.25
CA GLU A 137 7.17 20.48 6.99
C GLU A 137 8.33 20.91 6.11
N THR A 138 8.54 20.19 5.02
CA THR A 138 9.54 20.54 4.01
C THR A 138 8.89 20.64 2.63
N THR A 139 9.63 21.18 1.67
CA THR A 139 9.24 21.22 0.26
C THR A 139 10.27 20.47 -0.55
N ASP A 140 9.82 19.53 -1.36
CA ASP A 140 10.64 18.85 -2.34
C ASP A 140 10.25 19.26 -3.76
N SER A 141 11.08 18.90 -4.73
CA SER A 141 10.88 19.22 -6.14
C SER A 141 10.89 17.98 -7.01
N GLY A 142 10.06 17.96 -8.03
CA GLY A 142 9.88 16.83 -8.93
C GLY A 142 9.45 17.28 -10.32
N GLN A 143 8.99 16.32 -11.12
CA GLN A 143 8.47 16.56 -12.46
C GLN A 143 7.04 16.01 -12.56
N ALA A 144 6.11 16.81 -13.08
CA ALA A 144 4.77 16.38 -13.46
C ALA A 144 4.51 16.78 -14.92
N ALA A 145 4.13 15.82 -15.77
CA ALA A 145 3.93 16.04 -17.20
C ALA A 145 5.09 16.81 -17.88
N GLY A 146 6.33 16.49 -17.49
CA GLY A 146 7.55 17.12 -18.01
C GLY A 146 7.81 18.56 -17.54
N LYS A 147 7.10 19.04 -16.52
CA LYS A 147 7.30 20.37 -15.92
C LYS A 147 7.82 20.24 -14.48
N PRO A 148 8.78 21.08 -14.07
CA PRO A 148 9.19 21.15 -12.67
C PRO A 148 8.02 21.56 -11.78
N VAL A 149 7.86 20.86 -10.66
CA VAL A 149 6.87 21.18 -9.64
C VAL A 149 7.51 21.08 -8.25
N ALA A 150 7.01 21.86 -7.31
CA ALA A 150 7.35 21.76 -5.90
C ALA A 150 6.12 21.23 -5.14
N PHE A 151 6.35 20.43 -4.12
CA PHE A 151 5.28 19.82 -3.32
C PHE A 151 5.70 19.68 -1.86
N PRO A 152 4.76 19.83 -0.92
CA PRO A 152 5.04 19.66 0.50
C PRO A 152 5.28 18.18 0.85
N ILE A 153 6.21 17.95 1.77
CA ILE A 153 6.36 16.69 2.48
C ILE A 153 6.06 17.01 3.95
N LEU A 154 5.04 16.34 4.48
CA LEU A 154 4.69 16.38 5.89
C LEU A 154 5.13 15.08 6.53
N SER A 155 5.76 15.18 7.68
CA SER A 155 6.17 14.01 8.46
C SER A 155 6.25 14.34 9.94
N ARG A 156 6.18 13.31 10.77
CA ARG A 156 6.31 13.38 12.21
C ARG A 156 7.23 12.27 12.69
N PHE A 157 8.10 12.62 13.62
CA PHE A 157 8.83 11.64 14.40
C PHE A 157 8.26 11.57 15.81
N VAL A 158 8.00 10.36 16.32
CA VAL A 158 7.43 10.13 17.66
C VAL A 158 8.29 9.14 18.43
N ILE A 159 8.51 9.41 19.72
CA ILE A 159 9.08 8.47 20.69
C ILE A 159 7.99 8.02 21.66
N PHE A 160 7.98 6.72 21.92
CA PHE A 160 7.10 6.02 22.84
C PHE A 160 7.92 5.50 24.03
N PRO A 161 7.98 6.22 25.17
CA PRO A 161 8.78 5.83 26.32
C PRO A 161 8.38 4.46 26.90
N ASP A 162 7.07 4.20 26.94
CA ASP A 162 6.50 2.92 27.41
C ASP A 162 6.53 1.81 26.32
N GLY A 163 6.85 2.18 25.08
CA GLY A 163 7.04 1.24 23.97
C GLY A 163 8.41 0.61 24.11
N ILE A 164 8.51 -0.47 24.88
CA ILE A 164 9.77 -1.16 25.08
C ILE A 164 9.94 -2.21 23.97
N ASP A 165 10.98 -2.07 23.14
CA ASP A 165 11.43 -3.17 22.28
C ASP A 165 11.90 -4.37 23.13
N ASP A 166 12.18 -5.52 22.51
CA ASP A 166 12.63 -6.72 23.25
C ASP A 166 13.89 -6.50 24.13
N SER A 167 14.57 -5.35 23.97
CA SER A 167 15.79 -4.96 24.69
C SER A 167 15.58 -3.95 25.82
N GLY A 168 14.36 -3.50 26.11
CA GLY A 168 14.13 -2.53 27.19
C GLY A 168 14.16 -1.06 26.76
N ARG A 169 14.27 -0.76 25.46
CA ARG A 169 14.49 0.61 24.96
C ARG A 169 13.20 1.25 24.46
N PRO A 170 13.00 2.57 24.65
CA PRO A 170 11.92 3.31 24.02
C PRO A 170 11.89 3.13 22.49
N ALA A 171 10.70 2.89 21.96
CA ALA A 171 10.45 2.80 20.53
C ALA A 171 10.37 4.21 19.94
N GLY A 172 10.79 4.34 18.68
CA GLY A 172 10.61 5.55 17.89
C GLY A 172 10.05 5.21 16.52
N VAL A 173 9.24 6.10 15.96
CA VAL A 173 8.57 5.91 14.67
C VAL A 173 8.70 7.15 13.82
N TRP A 174 9.17 6.96 12.59
CA TRP A 174 9.07 7.95 11.53
C TRP A 174 7.78 7.75 10.74
N HIS A 175 6.90 8.74 10.75
CA HIS A 175 5.60 8.71 10.07
C HIS A 175 5.54 9.82 9.01
N SER A 176 5.05 9.50 7.82
CA SER A 176 4.94 10.45 6.70
C SER A 176 3.70 10.20 5.86
N GLU A 177 2.70 9.53 6.45
CA GLU A 177 1.46 9.27 5.74
C GLU A 177 0.58 10.50 5.83
N THR A 178 -0.03 10.82 4.70
CA THR A 178 -0.78 12.05 4.51
C THR A 178 -2.04 11.74 3.75
N VAL A 179 -3.09 12.50 4.01
CA VAL A 179 -4.37 12.38 3.31
C VAL A 179 -4.68 13.68 2.58
N ARG A 180 -5.18 13.57 1.36
CA ARG A 180 -5.82 14.67 0.63
C ARG A 180 -7.26 14.30 0.36
N ARG A 181 -8.16 15.28 0.41
CA ARG A 181 -9.60 15.04 0.29
C ARG A 181 -10.19 15.84 -0.84
N GLY A 182 -11.17 15.29 -1.52
CA GLY A 182 -11.92 16.00 -2.54
C GLY A 182 -13.32 15.44 -2.71
N ARG A 183 -13.99 15.89 -3.77
CA ARG A 183 -15.29 15.35 -4.17
C ARG A 183 -15.32 15.16 -5.67
N VAL A 184 -15.67 13.96 -6.11
CA VAL A 184 -16.06 13.69 -7.48
C VAL A 184 -17.49 14.19 -7.67
N VAL A 185 -17.75 14.94 -8.73
CA VAL A 185 -19.09 15.40 -9.12
C VAL A 185 -19.33 15.01 -10.57
N VAL A 186 -20.18 14.02 -10.78
CA VAL A 186 -20.47 13.41 -12.09
C VAL A 186 -21.94 13.05 -12.15
N ASP A 187 -22.65 13.42 -13.22
CA ASP A 187 -24.06 13.06 -13.45
C ASP A 187 -25.01 13.34 -12.25
N GLY A 188 -24.74 14.40 -11.49
CA GLY A 188 -25.51 14.78 -10.31
C GLY A 188 -25.18 13.98 -9.04
N LEU A 189 -24.30 12.98 -9.13
CA LEU A 189 -23.68 12.30 -8.00
C LEU A 189 -22.57 13.19 -7.41
N SER A 190 -22.43 13.19 -6.09
CA SER A 190 -21.30 13.82 -5.40
C SER A 190 -20.68 12.86 -4.39
N VAL A 191 -19.55 12.26 -4.77
CA VAL A 191 -18.83 11.22 -4.00
C VAL A 191 -17.59 11.83 -3.35
N PRO A 192 -17.51 11.91 -2.01
CA PRO A 192 -16.26 12.21 -1.32
C PRO A 192 -15.16 11.21 -1.70
N PHE A 193 -13.93 11.68 -1.80
CA PHE A 193 -12.78 10.80 -1.92
C PHE A 193 -11.64 11.24 -1.01
N GLU A 194 -10.82 10.27 -0.63
CA GLU A 194 -9.57 10.47 0.09
C GLU A 194 -8.42 9.79 -0.67
N LEU A 195 -7.32 10.51 -0.84
CA LEU A 195 -6.07 10.01 -1.42
C LEU A 195 -5.05 9.87 -0.30
N TYR A 196 -4.52 8.67 -0.09
CA TYR A 196 -3.53 8.41 0.94
C TYR A 196 -2.13 8.34 0.32
N GLY A 197 -1.27 9.25 0.75
CA GLY A 197 0.08 9.41 0.27
C GLY A 197 1.11 9.13 1.35
N ARG A 198 2.36 8.91 0.93
CA ARG A 198 3.51 8.76 1.81
C ARG A 198 4.66 9.60 1.28
N ALA A 199 5.30 10.35 2.17
CA ALA A 199 6.42 11.24 1.82
C ALA A 199 6.11 12.17 0.62
N GLY A 200 4.90 12.73 0.59
CA GLY A 200 4.46 13.65 -0.46
C GLY A 200 4.12 13.01 -1.83
N ARG A 201 4.16 11.68 -1.94
CA ARG A 201 3.78 10.92 -3.15
C ARG A 201 2.46 10.20 -2.99
N TYR A 202 1.66 10.13 -4.06
CA TYR A 202 0.29 9.59 -4.06
C TYR A 202 -0.02 8.66 -5.26
N ASP A 203 0.96 8.40 -6.13
CA ASP A 203 0.80 7.63 -7.37
C ASP A 203 1.38 6.20 -7.33
N TYR A 204 1.90 5.74 -6.19
CA TYR A 204 2.41 4.37 -6.13
C TYR A 204 1.25 3.37 -6.38
N PRO A 205 1.46 2.28 -7.14
CA PRO A 205 0.40 1.32 -7.42
C PRO A 205 -0.28 0.75 -6.17
N SER A 206 0.45 0.64 -5.07
CA SER A 206 -0.02 0.13 -3.78
C SER A 206 -0.76 1.17 -2.92
N GLN A 207 -0.70 2.46 -3.26
CA GLN A 207 -1.33 3.51 -2.46
C GLN A 207 -2.84 3.48 -2.56
N THR A 208 -3.45 3.90 -1.46
CA THR A 208 -4.88 3.77 -1.21
C THR A 208 -5.62 5.00 -1.69
N ILE A 209 -6.78 4.76 -2.28
CA ILE A 209 -7.81 5.76 -2.56
C ILE A 209 -9.13 5.22 -2.04
N TRP A 210 -9.83 6.03 -1.25
CA TRP A 210 -11.16 5.72 -0.79
C TRP A 210 -12.17 6.60 -1.52
N PHE A 211 -13.26 5.99 -1.99
CA PHE A 211 -14.42 6.67 -2.53
C PHE A 211 -15.62 6.33 -1.64
N ASP A 212 -16.23 7.32 -1.00
CA ASP A 212 -17.44 7.15 -0.18
C ASP A 212 -18.66 6.98 -1.09
N LEU A 213 -18.85 5.77 -1.62
CA LEU A 213 -19.77 5.44 -2.70
C LEU A 213 -21.22 5.41 -2.21
N ASP A 214 -21.46 5.01 -0.97
CA ASP A 214 -22.79 4.96 -0.36
C ASP A 214 -23.12 6.14 0.58
N ALA A 215 -22.17 7.06 0.77
CA ALA A 215 -22.29 8.29 1.55
C ALA A 215 -22.52 8.06 3.05
N ASP A 216 -22.04 6.95 3.60
CA ASP A 216 -22.03 6.68 5.04
C ASP A 216 -20.80 7.24 5.76
N GLY A 217 -19.75 7.59 5.02
CA GLY A 217 -18.49 8.10 5.56
C GLY A 217 -17.64 7.05 6.28
N GLU A 218 -17.93 5.77 6.09
CA GLU A 218 -17.23 4.62 6.67
C GLU A 218 -16.45 3.84 5.59
N GLY A 219 -15.76 2.78 6.00
CA GLY A 219 -15.10 1.86 5.05
C GLY A 219 -13.75 2.31 4.50
N GLY A 220 -13.34 3.57 4.67
CA GLY A 220 -12.02 4.09 4.27
C GLY A 220 -10.82 3.41 4.95
N GLU A 221 -11.03 2.73 6.08
CA GLU A 221 -9.99 2.02 6.83
C GLU A 221 -10.09 0.49 6.70
N SER A 222 -11.18 -0.01 6.10
CA SER A 222 -11.44 -1.45 6.04
C SER A 222 -11.08 -2.03 4.68
N ARG A 223 -10.12 -2.95 4.66
CA ARG A 223 -9.78 -3.73 3.46
C ARG A 223 -10.96 -4.55 2.93
N GLU A 224 -11.94 -4.85 3.77
CA GLU A 224 -13.15 -5.56 3.38
C GLU A 224 -14.15 -4.65 2.65
N SER A 225 -14.03 -3.33 2.80
CA SER A 225 -14.92 -2.36 2.19
C SER A 225 -14.79 -2.35 0.66
N PRO A 226 -15.91 -2.42 -0.10
CA PRO A 226 -15.88 -2.27 -1.56
C PRO A 226 -15.39 -0.89 -2.02
N GLU A 227 -15.37 0.07 -1.11
CA GLU A 227 -15.04 1.48 -1.31
C GLU A 227 -13.55 1.80 -1.21
N LEU A 228 -12.76 0.88 -0.66
CA LEU A 228 -11.32 1.05 -0.52
C LEU A 228 -10.61 0.47 -1.73
N PHE A 229 -9.96 1.34 -2.50
CA PHE A 229 -9.22 1.00 -3.71
C PHE A 229 -7.73 1.22 -3.51
N ARG A 230 -6.94 0.60 -4.37
CA ARG A 230 -5.56 1.01 -4.64
C ARG A 230 -5.47 1.68 -6.00
N ASN A 231 -4.44 2.49 -6.22
CA ASN A 231 -4.16 3.09 -7.53
C ASN A 231 -4.14 2.08 -8.68
N ARG A 232 -3.71 0.83 -8.41
CA ARG A 232 -3.71 -0.27 -9.38
C ARG A 232 -5.06 -0.93 -9.67
N ASP A 233 -6.10 -0.64 -8.89
CA ASP A 233 -7.38 -1.35 -8.99
C ASP A 233 -8.17 -0.98 -10.25
N GLY A 234 -7.71 0.04 -10.97
CA GLY A 234 -7.99 0.24 -12.40
C GLY A 234 -9.26 1.02 -12.70
N TYR A 235 -10.35 0.83 -11.95
CA TYR A 235 -11.60 1.55 -12.16
C TYR A 235 -12.47 1.72 -10.91
N VAL A 236 -13.39 2.68 -10.97
CA VAL A 236 -14.47 2.91 -9.99
C VAL A 236 -15.80 3.05 -10.73
N ASN A 237 -16.87 2.54 -10.13
CA ASN A 237 -18.23 2.70 -10.63
C ASN A 237 -18.89 3.90 -9.96
N LEU A 238 -19.35 4.87 -10.74
CA LEU A 238 -20.02 6.08 -10.26
C LEU A 238 -21.36 6.22 -10.98
N GLY A 239 -22.46 6.03 -10.26
CA GLY A 239 -23.78 5.94 -10.87
C GLY A 239 -23.84 4.76 -11.85
N GLU A 240 -24.31 5.01 -13.07
CA GLU A 240 -24.43 3.98 -14.12
C GLU A 240 -23.16 3.81 -15.00
N GLN A 241 -22.11 4.61 -14.75
CA GLN A 241 -20.89 4.62 -15.57
C GLN A 241 -19.67 4.12 -14.78
N SER A 242 -18.76 3.42 -15.46
CA SER A 242 -17.45 3.05 -14.92
C SER A 242 -16.40 4.03 -15.41
N TYR A 243 -15.44 4.34 -14.54
CA TYR A 243 -14.34 5.25 -14.84
C TYR A 243 -13.03 4.58 -14.50
N ALA A 244 -12.09 4.52 -15.45
CA ALA A 244 -10.70 4.33 -15.12
C ALA A 244 -10.24 5.55 -14.30
N PHE A 245 -9.42 5.33 -13.28
CA PHE A 245 -8.92 6.44 -12.46
C PHE A 245 -7.40 6.43 -12.37
N SER A 246 -6.83 7.62 -12.22
CA SER A 246 -5.42 7.81 -11.93
C SER A 246 -5.22 9.03 -11.03
N VAL A 247 -4.12 9.03 -10.29
CA VAL A 247 -3.79 10.09 -9.32
C VAL A 247 -2.52 10.81 -9.79
N ASP A 248 -2.53 12.14 -9.77
CA ASP A 248 -1.31 12.95 -9.96
C ASP A 248 -0.23 12.49 -8.98
N PRO A 249 1.07 12.45 -9.36
CA PRO A 249 2.14 12.01 -8.46
C PRO A 249 2.17 12.66 -7.07
N PHE A 250 1.65 13.87 -6.95
CA PHE A 250 1.60 14.64 -5.71
C PHE A 250 0.19 14.75 -5.11
N GLY A 251 -0.75 13.96 -5.63
CA GLY A 251 -2.11 13.82 -5.11
C GLY A 251 -3.00 15.03 -5.31
N ARG A 252 -2.61 16.00 -6.15
CA ARG A 252 -3.37 17.25 -6.32
C ARG A 252 -4.64 17.08 -7.13
N HIS A 253 -4.64 16.10 -8.03
CA HIS A 253 -5.78 15.82 -8.90
C HIS A 253 -6.02 14.32 -9.00
N LEU A 254 -7.30 13.95 -9.00
CA LEU A 254 -7.81 12.66 -9.42
C LEU A 254 -8.33 12.81 -10.85
N GLU A 255 -7.79 12.02 -11.78
CA GLU A 255 -8.30 11.96 -13.15
C GLU A 255 -9.25 10.76 -13.29
N LEU A 256 -10.39 10.97 -13.95
CA LEU A 256 -11.36 9.92 -14.31
C LEU A 256 -11.55 9.89 -15.82
N ILE A 257 -11.48 8.70 -16.41
CA ILE A 257 -11.67 8.46 -17.84
C ILE A 257 -12.84 7.47 -18.00
N PRO A 258 -13.93 7.86 -18.70
CA PRO A 258 -15.06 6.96 -18.89
C PRO A 258 -14.66 5.67 -19.60
N GLU A 259 -15.04 4.53 -19.03
CA GLU A 259 -14.92 3.23 -19.67
C GLU A 259 -15.98 3.03 -20.76
N SER A 260 -15.66 2.19 -21.75
CA SER A 260 -16.58 1.93 -22.87
C SER A 260 -17.84 1.17 -22.47
N GLU A 261 -17.80 0.47 -21.33
CA GLU A 261 -18.91 -0.27 -20.74
C GLU A 261 -18.90 -0.16 -19.22
N ARG A 262 -20.06 -0.43 -18.60
CA ARG A 262 -20.14 -0.55 -17.15
C ARG A 262 -19.55 -1.89 -16.70
N LEU A 263 -18.54 -1.82 -15.84
CA LEU A 263 -17.87 -2.95 -15.22
C LEU A 263 -18.62 -3.40 -13.93
N PRO A 264 -18.44 -4.66 -13.48
CA PRO A 264 -19.09 -5.17 -12.28
C PRO A 264 -18.76 -4.38 -11.01
N ASP A 265 -19.70 -4.33 -10.06
CA ASP A 265 -19.44 -3.70 -8.76
C ASP A 265 -18.51 -4.56 -7.90
N ARG A 266 -17.61 -3.89 -7.17
CA ARG A 266 -16.76 -4.54 -6.17
C ARG A 266 -17.62 -5.11 -5.05
N GLN A 267 -17.40 -6.38 -4.71
CA GLN A 267 -18.06 -7.01 -3.58
C GLN A 267 -17.35 -6.68 -2.27
N ALA A 268 -18.08 -6.60 -1.17
CA ALA A 268 -17.47 -6.55 0.16
C ALA A 268 -16.75 -7.89 0.43
N LEU A 269 -15.54 -7.84 1.00
CA LEU A 269 -14.80 -9.05 1.38
C LEU A 269 -15.14 -9.46 2.81
N LYS A 270 -16.45 -9.56 3.09
CA LYS A 270 -17.02 -9.84 4.43
C LYS A 270 -17.71 -11.19 4.45
N GLU A 271 -17.85 -11.75 5.65
CA GLU A 271 -18.61 -12.99 5.85
C GLU A 271 -20.03 -12.90 5.27
N GLY A 272 -20.45 -13.94 4.55
CA GLY A 272 -21.76 -14.06 3.91
C GLY A 272 -21.91 -13.33 2.58
N HIS A 273 -20.89 -12.62 2.11
CA HIS A 273 -20.88 -12.03 0.76
C HIS A 273 -20.28 -13.00 -0.26
N PRO A 274 -20.71 -12.96 -1.54
CA PRO A 274 -20.11 -13.76 -2.60
C PRO A 274 -18.61 -13.50 -2.70
N ALA A 275 -17.82 -14.57 -2.77
CA ALA A 275 -16.39 -14.45 -3.00
C ALA A 275 -16.13 -13.88 -4.41
N PRO A 276 -15.16 -12.95 -4.57
CA PRO A 276 -14.81 -12.40 -5.87
C PRO A 276 -14.49 -13.50 -6.89
N ASP A 277 -15.19 -13.50 -8.01
CA ASP A 277 -14.99 -14.47 -9.07
C ASP A 277 -13.64 -14.28 -9.77
N PHE A 278 -13.08 -15.38 -10.27
CA PHE A 278 -11.84 -15.37 -11.04
C PHE A 278 -11.79 -16.54 -12.01
N GLN A 279 -11.05 -16.34 -13.09
CA GLN A 279 -10.58 -17.40 -13.97
C GLN A 279 -9.08 -17.19 -14.20
N THR A 280 -8.29 -18.23 -13.99
CA THR A 280 -6.84 -18.18 -14.15
C THR A 280 -6.28 -19.52 -14.62
N THR A 281 -4.97 -19.56 -14.81
CA THR A 281 -4.21 -20.75 -15.19
C THR A 281 -3.18 -21.02 -14.11
N THR A 282 -3.12 -22.27 -13.66
CA THR A 282 -2.11 -22.74 -12.71
C THR A 282 -0.75 -22.90 -13.38
N ILE A 283 0.31 -23.08 -12.58
CA ILE A 283 1.66 -23.33 -13.10
C ILE A 283 1.78 -24.64 -13.91
N ASP A 284 0.83 -25.58 -13.73
CA ASP A 284 0.74 -26.82 -14.51
C ASP A 284 -0.26 -26.74 -15.69
N ASP A 285 -0.48 -25.52 -16.21
CA ASP A 285 -1.31 -25.21 -17.38
C ASP A 285 -2.80 -25.60 -17.27
N ARG A 286 -3.32 -25.78 -16.05
CA ARG A 286 -4.76 -26.04 -15.85
C ARG A 286 -5.52 -24.74 -15.74
N SER A 287 -6.55 -24.57 -16.56
CA SER A 287 -7.51 -23.48 -16.37
C SER A 287 -8.42 -23.81 -15.20
N ILE A 288 -8.53 -22.87 -14.26
CA ILE A 288 -9.35 -22.99 -13.06
C ILE A 288 -10.22 -21.74 -12.89
N ARG A 289 -11.40 -21.93 -12.30
CA ARG A 289 -12.37 -20.90 -11.97
C ARG A 289 -12.83 -21.07 -10.54
N LEU A 290 -13.25 -19.99 -9.88
CA LEU A 290 -13.88 -20.09 -8.56
C LEU A 290 -15.07 -21.07 -8.59
N ALA A 291 -15.88 -21.02 -9.66
CA ALA A 291 -17.04 -21.89 -9.84
C ALA A 291 -16.71 -23.39 -9.86
N ASP A 292 -15.46 -23.80 -10.15
CA ASP A 292 -15.04 -25.21 -10.15
C ASP A 292 -14.99 -25.80 -8.74
N TYR A 293 -14.99 -24.94 -7.71
CA TYR A 293 -14.96 -25.33 -6.29
C TYR A 293 -16.35 -25.40 -5.64
N LYS A 294 -17.44 -25.11 -6.37
CA LYS A 294 -18.80 -25.21 -5.82
C LYS A 294 -19.08 -26.58 -5.21
N GLY A 295 -19.68 -26.59 -4.02
CA GLY A 295 -19.91 -27.79 -3.22
C GLY A 295 -18.73 -28.20 -2.35
N LYS A 296 -17.61 -27.46 -2.37
CA LYS A 296 -16.44 -27.65 -1.50
C LYS A 296 -16.08 -26.33 -0.84
N ALA A 297 -15.53 -26.38 0.37
CA ALA A 297 -14.88 -25.21 0.95
C ALA A 297 -13.55 -24.96 0.23
N LEU A 298 -13.19 -23.70 0.01
CA LEU A 298 -11.95 -23.31 -0.64
C LEU A 298 -11.16 -22.35 0.25
N LEU A 299 -9.92 -22.70 0.53
CA LEU A 299 -8.92 -21.83 1.15
C LEU A 299 -8.04 -21.23 0.05
N LEU A 300 -8.15 -19.93 -0.16
CA LEU A 300 -7.23 -19.16 -0.99
C LEU A 300 -6.04 -18.75 -0.11
N TYR A 301 -4.84 -19.18 -0.47
CA TYR A 301 -3.62 -18.90 0.26
C TYR A 301 -2.68 -18.03 -0.58
N PHE A 302 -2.58 -16.75 -0.23
CA PHE A 302 -1.67 -15.81 -0.87
C PHE A 302 -0.35 -15.78 -0.12
N TRP A 303 0.75 -16.07 -0.81
CA TRP A 303 2.07 -16.26 -0.22
C TRP A 303 3.20 -15.80 -1.13
N ALA A 304 4.41 -15.75 -0.59
CA ALA A 304 5.64 -15.58 -1.36
C ALA A 304 6.82 -16.25 -0.65
N ASP A 305 7.85 -16.68 -1.37
CA ASP A 305 9.01 -17.39 -0.81
C ASP A 305 9.84 -16.51 0.13
N TRP A 306 9.97 -15.22 -0.19
CA TRP A 306 10.66 -14.24 0.66
C TRP A 306 9.89 -13.89 1.95
N CYS A 307 8.65 -14.37 2.11
CA CYS A 307 7.83 -14.12 3.29
C CYS A 307 8.14 -15.16 4.39
N GLY A 308 8.93 -14.76 5.39
CA GLY A 308 9.29 -15.62 6.54
C GLY A 308 8.08 -16.25 7.28
N PRO A 309 7.00 -15.50 7.58
CA PRO A 309 5.80 -16.10 8.17
C PRO A 309 5.13 -17.15 7.27
N CYS A 310 5.21 -17.01 5.94
CA CYS A 310 4.67 -17.98 5.00
C CYS A 310 5.36 -19.34 5.11
N HIS A 311 6.69 -19.36 5.29
CA HIS A 311 7.46 -20.58 5.60
C HIS A 311 7.02 -21.21 6.93
N SER A 312 6.75 -20.38 7.95
CA SER A 312 6.35 -20.87 9.26
C SER A 312 4.95 -21.52 9.25
N GLU A 313 4.07 -21.08 8.36
CA GLU A 313 2.70 -21.60 8.24
C GLU A 313 2.56 -22.75 7.24
N ALA A 314 3.51 -22.93 6.32
CA ALA A 314 3.44 -23.93 5.27
C ALA A 314 3.28 -25.37 5.80
N PRO A 315 4.00 -25.83 6.85
CA PRO A 315 3.79 -27.17 7.42
C PRO A 315 2.37 -27.38 7.97
N ARG A 316 1.79 -26.34 8.59
CA ARG A 316 0.44 -26.39 9.13
C ARG A 316 -0.61 -26.49 8.01
N LEU A 317 -0.40 -25.80 6.90
CA LEU A 317 -1.27 -25.92 5.72
C LEU A 317 -1.20 -27.32 5.09
N ALA A 318 -0.02 -27.94 5.05
CA ALA A 318 0.14 -29.32 4.59
C ALA A 318 -0.59 -30.34 5.49
N GLU A 319 -0.54 -30.15 6.82
CA GLU A 319 -1.32 -30.98 7.77
C GLU A 319 -2.83 -30.81 7.57
N ILE A 320 -3.28 -29.58 7.35
CA ILE A 320 -4.69 -29.26 7.06
C ILE A 320 -5.15 -29.92 5.77
N ASP A 321 -4.38 -29.81 4.69
CA ASP A 321 -4.70 -30.43 3.40
C ASP A 321 -4.84 -31.95 3.55
N SER A 322 -3.87 -32.60 4.22
CA SER A 322 -3.90 -34.03 4.52
C SER A 322 -5.13 -34.46 5.33
N THR A 323 -5.58 -33.62 6.26
CA THR A 323 -6.69 -33.95 7.18
C THR A 323 -8.07 -33.70 6.55
N TRP A 324 -8.21 -32.64 5.75
CA TRP A 324 -9.50 -32.08 5.35
C TRP A 324 -9.79 -32.15 3.86
N SER A 325 -8.81 -32.47 3.00
CA SER A 325 -9.01 -32.57 1.55
C SER A 325 -10.12 -33.55 1.16
N ASP A 326 -10.08 -34.77 1.73
CA ASP A 326 -11.11 -35.80 1.55
C ASP A 326 -12.46 -35.45 2.21
N ARG A 327 -12.48 -34.42 3.06
CA ARG A 327 -13.67 -33.90 3.74
C ARG A 327 -14.26 -32.68 3.03
N GLY A 328 -13.77 -32.35 1.84
CA GLY A 328 -14.33 -31.28 1.02
C GLY A 328 -13.68 -29.92 1.24
N LEU A 329 -12.52 -29.83 1.88
CA LEU A 329 -11.65 -28.66 1.79
C LEU A 329 -10.81 -28.74 0.50
N GLN A 330 -10.58 -27.62 -0.15
CA GLN A 330 -9.58 -27.46 -1.20
C GLN A 330 -8.71 -26.26 -0.85
N ILE A 331 -7.43 -26.32 -1.17
CA ILE A 331 -6.51 -25.18 -1.06
C ILE A 331 -6.14 -24.75 -2.49
N LEU A 332 -5.98 -23.43 -2.68
CA LEU A 332 -5.42 -22.85 -3.89
C LEU A 332 -4.36 -21.83 -3.48
N GLY A 333 -3.13 -22.06 -3.89
CA GLY A 333 -2.03 -21.14 -3.62
C GLY A 333 -1.90 -20.10 -4.71
N ILE A 334 -1.69 -18.85 -4.33
CA ILE A 334 -1.49 -17.71 -5.22
C ILE A 334 -0.23 -16.98 -4.78
N THR A 335 0.72 -16.78 -5.68
CA THR A 335 2.01 -16.16 -5.37
C THR A 335 2.51 -15.29 -6.52
N THR A 336 3.39 -14.36 -6.18
CA THR A 336 4.14 -13.51 -7.11
C THR A 336 5.43 -14.15 -7.61
N ASP A 337 5.79 -15.32 -7.09
CA ASP A 337 7.05 -15.99 -7.41
C ASP A 337 6.99 -16.69 -8.77
N GLU A 338 8.16 -16.91 -9.35
CA GLU A 338 8.33 -17.67 -10.58
C GLU A 338 8.21 -19.19 -10.34
N GLU A 339 7.88 -19.92 -11.40
CA GLU A 339 7.58 -21.37 -11.37
C GLU A 339 8.64 -22.19 -10.63
N SER A 340 9.94 -21.97 -10.89
CA SER A 340 11.02 -22.72 -10.22
C SER A 340 11.06 -22.51 -8.70
N THR A 341 10.75 -21.29 -8.25
CA THR A 341 10.68 -20.96 -6.82
C THR A 341 9.46 -21.62 -6.19
N ILE A 342 8.34 -21.65 -6.91
CA ILE A 342 7.12 -22.33 -6.47
C ILE A 342 7.36 -23.83 -6.33
N GLU A 343 7.97 -24.47 -7.32
CA GLU A 343 8.27 -25.90 -7.29
C GLU A 343 9.22 -26.27 -6.12
N ALA A 344 10.23 -25.43 -5.86
CA ALA A 344 11.15 -25.63 -4.75
C ALA A 344 10.43 -25.53 -3.39
N PHE A 345 9.69 -24.45 -3.17
CA PHE A 345 8.95 -24.22 -1.92
C PHE A 345 7.89 -25.29 -1.67
N THR A 346 7.10 -25.63 -2.69
CA THR A 346 6.03 -26.63 -2.57
C THR A 346 6.60 -28.03 -2.31
N SER A 347 7.72 -28.38 -2.94
CA SER A 347 8.43 -29.64 -2.68
C SER A 347 9.02 -29.71 -1.29
N GLU A 348 9.62 -28.61 -0.80
CA GLU A 348 10.20 -28.53 0.55
C GLU A 348 9.13 -28.71 1.63
N HIS A 349 7.99 -28.06 1.48
CA HIS A 349 6.92 -28.02 2.49
C HIS A 349 5.82 -29.07 2.28
N GLY A 350 5.95 -29.94 1.28
CA GLY A 350 5.00 -31.02 1.00
C GLY A 350 3.61 -30.52 0.56
N GLN A 351 3.55 -29.42 -0.17
CA GLN A 351 2.30 -28.84 -0.64
C GLN A 351 1.85 -29.52 -1.94
N SER A 352 0.62 -30.03 -1.96
CA SER A 352 0.10 -30.83 -3.08
C SER A 352 -1.00 -30.15 -3.90
N TRP A 353 -1.45 -28.98 -3.45
CA TRP A 353 -2.55 -28.24 -4.07
C TRP A 353 -2.09 -27.39 -5.27
N PRO A 354 -3.01 -26.98 -6.15
CA PRO A 354 -2.67 -26.16 -7.31
C PRO A 354 -2.10 -24.80 -6.90
N GLN A 355 -1.16 -24.29 -7.70
CA GLN A 355 -0.51 -22.99 -7.51
C GLN A 355 -0.73 -22.10 -8.73
N ILE A 356 -0.94 -20.82 -8.48
CA ILE A 356 -1.03 -19.76 -9.49
C ILE A 356 0.15 -18.81 -9.29
N SER A 357 0.87 -18.52 -10.38
CA SER A 357 1.85 -17.45 -10.43
C SER A 357 1.22 -16.24 -11.12
N GLU A 358 1.02 -15.15 -10.38
CA GLU A 358 0.64 -13.85 -10.95
C GLU A 358 1.30 -12.71 -10.17
N GLY A 359 1.61 -11.62 -10.86
CA GLY A 359 2.22 -10.45 -10.20
C GLY A 359 1.32 -9.82 -9.14
N PHE A 360 1.85 -8.85 -8.40
CA PHE A 360 1.08 -8.11 -7.39
C PHE A 360 -0.18 -7.43 -7.95
N ASP A 361 -0.16 -7.12 -9.25
CA ASP A 361 -1.27 -6.55 -10.01
C ASP A 361 -2.00 -7.66 -10.81
N GLY A 362 -1.92 -8.90 -10.35
CA GLY A 362 -2.66 -10.03 -10.86
C GLY A 362 -4.17 -9.87 -10.63
N ALA A 363 -4.96 -10.58 -11.42
CA ALA A 363 -6.42 -10.46 -11.35
C ALA A 363 -6.94 -10.95 -9.99
N VAL A 364 -6.38 -12.03 -9.45
CA VAL A 364 -6.81 -12.62 -8.18
C VAL A 364 -6.33 -11.75 -7.00
N HIS A 365 -5.08 -11.28 -7.01
CA HIS A 365 -4.53 -10.36 -6.01
C HIS A 365 -5.35 -9.07 -5.90
N ARG A 366 -5.76 -8.48 -7.03
CA ARG A 366 -6.64 -7.30 -7.04
C ARG A 366 -8.04 -7.63 -6.52
N ALA A 367 -8.66 -8.69 -7.01
CA ALA A 367 -10.02 -9.08 -6.63
C ALA A 367 -10.15 -9.31 -5.11
N TYR A 368 -9.13 -9.91 -4.49
CA TYR A 368 -9.06 -10.17 -3.05
C TYR A 368 -8.29 -9.11 -2.25
N ARG A 369 -7.95 -7.98 -2.89
CA ARG A 369 -7.29 -6.80 -2.28
C ARG A 369 -6.07 -7.17 -1.44
N VAL A 370 -5.22 -8.05 -1.93
CA VAL A 370 -4.03 -8.51 -1.20
C VAL A 370 -2.96 -7.41 -1.21
N ALA A 371 -2.45 -7.08 -0.01
CA ALA A 371 -1.37 -6.08 0.19
C ALA A 371 -0.16 -6.64 0.94
N ALA A 372 -0.30 -7.80 1.58
CA ALA A 372 0.72 -8.39 2.41
C ALA A 372 0.59 -9.91 2.37
N TYR A 373 1.69 -10.59 2.71
CA TYR A 373 1.73 -12.04 2.81
C TYR A 373 2.10 -12.47 4.24
N PRO A 374 1.57 -13.61 4.73
CA PRO A 374 0.52 -14.39 4.08
C PRO A 374 -0.84 -13.68 4.20
N THR A 375 -1.71 -13.84 3.20
CA THR A 375 -3.14 -13.49 3.31
C THR A 375 -3.95 -14.74 2.99
N LYS A 376 -5.02 -14.99 3.74
CA LYS A 376 -5.88 -16.17 3.54
C LYS A 376 -7.33 -15.77 3.48
N TYR A 377 -8.07 -16.38 2.55
CA TYR A 377 -9.52 -16.27 2.45
C TYR A 377 -10.17 -17.63 2.45
N LEU A 378 -11.24 -17.77 3.22
CA LEU A 378 -12.03 -18.98 3.28
C LEU A 378 -13.37 -18.74 2.59
N VAL A 379 -13.68 -19.59 1.62
CA VAL A 379 -14.93 -19.60 0.86
C VAL A 379 -15.70 -20.88 1.20
N ASP A 380 -16.99 -20.76 1.41
CA ASP A 380 -17.88 -21.88 1.71
C ASP A 380 -18.28 -22.68 0.46
N PRO A 381 -18.96 -23.84 0.63
CA PRO A 381 -19.47 -24.63 -0.49
C PRO A 381 -20.48 -23.94 -1.41
N HIS A 382 -21.10 -22.84 -0.99
CA HIS A 382 -22.04 -22.05 -1.78
C HIS A 382 -21.33 -21.03 -2.67
N GLY A 383 -20.08 -20.68 -2.34
CA GLY A 383 -19.27 -19.67 -3.02
C GLY A 383 -19.23 -18.34 -2.29
N ASP A 384 -19.66 -18.29 -1.03
CA ASP A 384 -19.66 -17.09 -0.21
C ASP A 384 -18.44 -17.08 0.73
N LEU A 385 -17.94 -15.90 1.06
CA LEU A 385 -16.84 -15.72 2.01
C LEU A 385 -17.29 -16.09 3.42
N LEU A 386 -16.46 -16.86 4.12
CA LEU A 386 -16.61 -17.10 5.56
C LEU A 386 -15.71 -16.18 6.37
N CYS A 387 -14.51 -15.88 5.86
CA CYS A 387 -13.51 -15.10 6.55
C CYS A 387 -12.34 -14.73 5.64
N GLY A 388 -11.62 -13.64 5.97
CA GLY A 388 -10.37 -13.27 5.31
C GLY A 388 -9.43 -12.54 6.24
N GLU A 389 -8.19 -13.02 6.39
CA GLU A 389 -7.23 -12.52 7.38
C GLU A 389 -5.80 -12.43 6.84
N GLN A 390 -5.02 -11.52 7.40
CA GLN A 390 -3.59 -11.36 7.11
C GLN A 390 -2.75 -11.93 8.25
N GLY A 391 -1.65 -12.60 7.90
CA GLY A 391 -0.73 -13.15 8.89
C GLY A 391 -1.36 -14.26 9.75
N PRO A 392 -0.90 -14.39 11.01
CA PRO A 392 -1.26 -15.52 11.87
C PRO A 392 -2.66 -15.42 12.52
N SER A 393 -3.33 -14.26 12.49
CA SER A 393 -4.70 -14.09 13.05
C SER A 393 -5.71 -15.03 12.40
N PHE A 394 -5.49 -15.42 11.14
CA PHE A 394 -6.34 -16.37 10.43
C PHE A 394 -6.65 -17.64 11.25
N TRP A 395 -5.66 -18.12 12.01
CA TRP A 395 -5.79 -19.35 12.77
C TRP A 395 -6.73 -19.25 13.97
N THR A 396 -6.87 -18.06 14.54
CA THR A 396 -7.77 -17.81 15.67
C THR A 396 -9.13 -17.33 15.19
N GLU A 397 -9.17 -16.45 14.18
CA GLU A 397 -10.39 -15.77 13.74
C GLU A 397 -11.17 -16.53 12.66
N CYS A 398 -10.46 -17.16 11.71
CA CYS A 398 -11.08 -17.76 10.53
C CYS A 398 -11.18 -19.27 10.58
N TRP A 399 -10.12 -19.96 11.02
CA TRP A 399 -10.05 -21.42 10.96
C TRP A 399 -11.23 -22.13 11.69
N PRO A 400 -11.69 -21.68 12.87
CA PRO A 400 -12.86 -22.27 13.52
C PRO A 400 -14.14 -22.25 12.66
N LYS A 401 -14.27 -21.28 11.75
CA LYS A 401 -15.39 -21.21 10.81
C LYS A 401 -15.30 -22.27 9.71
N ALA A 402 -14.09 -22.63 9.27
CA ALA A 402 -13.87 -23.73 8.33
C ALA A 402 -14.35 -25.06 8.93
N GLU A 403 -13.99 -25.32 10.19
CA GLU A 403 -14.38 -26.55 10.89
C GLU A 403 -15.90 -26.66 11.07
N ALA A 404 -16.61 -25.53 11.14
CA ALA A 404 -18.07 -25.50 11.26
C ALA A 404 -18.80 -25.86 9.95
N VAL A 405 -18.20 -25.61 8.79
CA VAL A 405 -18.81 -25.91 7.47
C VAL A 405 -18.31 -27.21 6.86
N LEU A 406 -17.15 -27.70 7.30
CA LEU A 406 -16.61 -28.97 6.87
C LEU A 406 -17.32 -30.12 7.62
N PRO A 407 -17.66 -31.23 6.96
CA PRO A 407 -18.17 -32.41 7.62
C PRO A 407 -17.20 -32.89 8.70
N SER A 408 -17.72 -33.12 9.91
CA SER A 408 -17.02 -33.94 10.90
C SER A 408 -16.76 -35.31 10.28
N GLY A 409 -15.53 -35.83 10.38
CA GLY A 409 -15.17 -37.13 9.81
C GLY A 409 -16.17 -38.23 10.17
N ALA A 410 -16.37 -39.19 9.26
CA ALA A 410 -17.27 -40.31 9.47
C ALA A 410 -17.00 -41.04 10.79
N ASP A 411 -18.06 -41.23 11.60
CA ASP A 411 -18.12 -42.25 12.65
C ASP A 411 -17.97 -43.66 12.07
#